data_AF-A0A5Y1YGL3-F1
#
_entry.id   AF-A0A5Y1YGL3-F1
#
_cell.length_a   1.000
_cell.length_b   1.000
_cell.length_c   1.000
_cell.angle_alpha   90.00
_cell.angle_beta   90.00
_cell.angle_gamma   90.00
#
_symmetry.space_group_name_H-M   'P 1'
#
loop_
_entity.id
_entity.type
_entity.pdbx_description
1 polymer ?
#
loop_
_entity_poly.entity_id
_entity_poly.type
_entity_poly.pdbx_seq_one_letter_code
_entity_poly.pdbx_strand_id
1 'polypeptide(L)'
;MMYGTRKKLNSKLKRMFGNDERFALLVWTKQDVMSLAQAMTEVEADAILREIGRKGTGEHTGDGISDSTVQALYAGLRTEIPTVSVPADLLARVTDIAGRALNTEDAQAWPLVCQEYPGVAAAQADIARLRQLALAA
;
A
#
# COMPACT_ATOMS: atom_id res chain seq x y z
N MET A 1 1.88 -2.41 20.98
CA MET A 1 1.53 -1.94 19.62
C MET A 1 0.04 -1.60 19.56
N MET A 2 -0.29 -0.32 19.32
CA MET A 2 -1.65 0.20 19.14
C MET A 2 -2.08 0.17 17.66
N TYR A 3 -2.01 -1.02 17.07
CA TYR A 3 -2.50 -1.29 15.72
C TYR A 3 -3.29 -2.61 15.69
N GLY A 4 -4.25 -2.69 14.78
CA GLY A 4 -5.11 -3.85 14.56
C GLY A 4 -6.58 -3.47 14.44
N THR A 5 -7.46 -4.47 14.51
CA THR A 5 -8.90 -4.25 14.37
C THR A 5 -9.48 -3.52 15.58
N ARG A 6 -10.63 -2.85 15.38
CA ARG A 6 -11.42 -2.22 16.46
C ARG A 6 -11.59 -3.12 17.68
N LYS A 7 -11.93 -4.40 17.48
CA LYS A 7 -12.10 -5.38 18.57
C LYS A 7 -10.81 -5.55 19.37
N LYS A 8 -9.67 -5.74 18.69
CA LYS A 8 -8.37 -5.92 19.34
C LYS A 8 -7.92 -4.64 20.07
N LEU A 9 -8.14 -3.47 19.47
CA LEU A 9 -7.78 -2.18 20.09
C LEU A 9 -8.65 -1.90 21.32
N ASN A 10 -9.97 -2.12 21.26
CA ASN A 10 -10.85 -1.96 22.43
C ASN A 10 -10.43 -2.86 23.60
N SER A 11 -10.07 -4.12 23.32
CA SER A 11 -9.57 -5.02 24.37
C SER A 11 -8.26 -4.51 24.99
N LYS A 12 -7.36 -3.89 24.20
CA LYS A 12 -6.12 -3.30 24.71
C LYS A 12 -6.41 -2.05 25.56
N LEU A 13 -7.27 -1.15 25.09
CA LEU A 13 -7.64 0.06 25.80
C LEU A 13 -8.26 -0.24 27.17
N LYS A 14 -9.20 -1.20 27.23
CA LYS A 14 -9.81 -1.67 28.49
C LYS A 14 -8.81 -2.22 29.52
N ARG A 15 -7.67 -2.75 29.05
CA ARG A 15 -6.62 -3.29 29.91
C ARG A 15 -5.66 -2.19 30.38
N MET A 16 -5.50 -1.13 29.58
CA MET A 16 -4.50 -0.09 29.82
C MET A 16 -5.03 1.07 30.66
N PHE A 17 -6.31 1.40 30.52
CA PHE A 17 -6.93 2.54 31.17
C PHE A 17 -8.07 2.10 32.09
N GLY A 18 -8.24 2.80 33.20
CA GLY A 18 -9.35 2.58 34.13
C GLY A 18 -10.70 2.93 33.49
N ASN A 19 -11.80 2.39 34.04
CA ASN A 19 -13.15 2.63 33.49
C ASN A 19 -13.54 4.11 33.48
N ASP A 20 -13.08 4.88 34.47
CA ASP A 20 -13.43 6.29 34.66
C ASP A 20 -12.30 7.25 34.24
N GLU A 21 -11.23 6.73 33.66
CA GLU A 21 -10.10 7.51 33.22
C GLU A 21 -10.45 8.28 31.95
N ARG A 22 -10.18 9.59 31.94
CA ARG A 22 -10.43 10.45 30.78
C ARG A 22 -9.17 10.49 29.91
N PHE A 23 -9.30 10.09 28.65
CA PHE A 23 -8.22 10.16 27.67
C PHE A 23 -8.77 10.49 26.28
N ALA A 24 -7.90 11.01 25.42
CA ALA A 24 -8.20 11.29 24.02
C ALA A 24 -7.58 10.21 23.11
N LEU A 25 -8.23 9.92 21.99
CA LEU A 25 -7.73 9.02 20.96
C LEU A 25 -7.69 9.73 19.62
N LEU A 26 -6.54 9.68 18.95
CA LEU A 26 -6.38 10.04 17.55
C LEU A 26 -6.33 8.75 16.73
N VAL A 27 -7.19 8.66 15.72
CA VAL A 27 -7.35 7.44 14.91
C VAL A 27 -6.89 7.72 13.49
N TRP A 28 -5.95 6.90 13.03
CA TRP A 28 -5.54 6.85 11.63
C TRP A 28 -6.18 5.63 10.96
N THR A 29 -6.90 5.85 9.87
CA THR A 29 -7.42 4.79 9.03
C THR A 29 -6.55 4.59 7.79
N LYS A 30 -6.75 3.46 7.10
CA LYS A 30 -6.06 3.19 5.83
C LYS A 30 -6.37 4.28 4.81
N GLN A 31 -7.62 4.73 4.76
CA GLN A 31 -8.06 5.75 3.82
C GLN A 31 -7.43 7.11 4.12
N ASP A 32 -7.31 7.49 5.39
CA ASP A 32 -6.64 8.74 5.78
C ASP A 32 -5.19 8.75 5.29
N VAL A 33 -4.47 7.65 5.52
CA VAL A 33 -3.07 7.49 5.11
C VAL A 33 -2.92 7.50 3.58
N MET A 34 -3.78 6.78 2.85
CA MET A 34 -3.75 6.77 1.38
C MET A 34 -4.08 8.13 0.78
N SER A 35 -4.92 8.94 1.43
CA SER A 35 -5.27 10.27 0.92
C SER A 35 -4.09 11.24 0.87
N LEU A 36 -3.03 10.97 1.64
CA LEU A 36 -1.82 11.80 1.71
C LEU A 36 -0.85 11.61 0.55
N ALA A 37 -1.04 10.58 -0.30
CA ALA A 37 -0.25 10.39 -1.51
C ALA A 37 -1.01 9.62 -2.60
N GLN A 38 -1.18 10.22 -3.78
CA GLN A 38 -1.96 9.65 -4.89
C GLN A 38 -1.50 8.25 -5.37
N ALA A 39 -0.20 7.93 -5.21
CA ALA A 39 0.38 6.67 -5.69
C ALA A 39 0.52 5.59 -4.60
N MET A 40 0.02 5.84 -3.39
CA MET A 40 0.16 4.91 -2.27
C MET A 40 -0.79 3.72 -2.43
N THR A 41 -0.22 2.51 -2.38
CA THR A 41 -0.98 1.26 -2.41
C THR A 41 -1.55 0.92 -1.03
N GLU A 42 -2.56 0.05 -1.00
CA GLU A 42 -3.12 -0.43 0.28
C GLU A 42 -2.10 -1.16 1.17
N VAL A 43 -1.12 -1.84 0.55
CA VAL A 43 -0.07 -2.57 1.27
C VAL A 43 0.87 -1.59 1.95
N GLU A 44 1.25 -0.51 1.26
CA GLU A 44 2.08 0.56 1.82
C GLU A 44 1.36 1.31 2.93
N ALA A 45 0.07 1.61 2.75
CA ALA A 45 -0.74 2.23 3.79
C ALA A 45 -0.85 1.34 5.04
N ASP A 46 -1.00 0.02 4.88
CA ASP A 46 -0.99 -0.91 6.02
C ASP A 46 0.37 -0.95 6.74
N ALA A 47 1.47 -0.90 5.98
CA ALA A 47 2.82 -0.83 6.54
C ALA A 47 3.04 0.44 7.38
N ILE A 48 2.58 1.59 6.87
CA ILE A 48 2.62 2.87 7.60
C ILE A 48 1.78 2.80 8.88
N LEU A 49 0.54 2.30 8.80
CA LEU A 49 -0.32 2.16 9.99
C LEU A 49 0.29 1.25 11.07
N ARG A 50 0.99 0.19 10.66
CA ARG A 50 1.74 -0.67 11.60
C ARG A 50 2.86 0.10 12.27
N GLU A 51 3.58 0.93 11.53
CA GLU A 51 4.68 1.74 12.05
C GLU A 51 4.18 2.82 13.03
N ILE A 52 3.08 3.49 12.70
CA ILE A 52 2.36 4.38 13.63
C ILE A 52 1.98 3.62 14.92
N GLY A 53 1.40 2.43 14.77
CA GLY A 53 1.01 1.61 15.92
C GLY A 53 2.17 1.07 16.76
N ARG A 54 3.38 0.94 16.18
CA ARG A 54 4.62 0.57 16.89
C ARG A 54 5.07 1.66 17.84
N LYS A 55 5.03 2.92 17.42
CA LYS A 55 5.34 4.09 18.26
C LYS A 55 4.44 4.18 19.51
N GLY A 56 3.31 3.48 19.51
CA GLY A 56 2.57 3.10 20.71
C GLY A 56 2.03 4.31 21.49
N THR A 57 1.86 4.16 22.81
CA THR A 57 1.32 5.18 23.72
C THR A 57 2.40 6.04 24.41
N GLY A 58 3.67 5.93 23.99
CA GLY A 58 4.81 6.50 24.70
C GLY A 58 5.38 7.76 24.05
N GLU A 59 5.96 7.61 22.86
CA GLU A 59 6.86 8.62 22.26
C GLU A 59 6.14 9.71 21.43
N HIS A 60 4.83 9.60 21.25
CA HIS A 60 4.01 10.57 20.52
C HIS A 60 3.59 11.79 21.34
N THR A 61 3.98 11.90 22.62
CA THR A 61 3.58 13.03 23.50
C THR A 61 4.28 14.34 23.18
N GLY A 62 5.38 14.31 22.42
CA GLY A 62 6.07 15.50 21.92
C GLY A 62 5.34 16.18 20.77
N ASP A 63 5.29 15.52 19.60
CA ASP A 63 4.79 16.13 18.35
C ASP A 63 3.57 15.40 17.74
N GLY A 64 3.08 14.33 18.38
CA GLY A 64 2.03 13.50 17.81
C GLY A 64 2.45 12.79 16.51
N ILE A 65 1.46 12.28 15.78
CA ILE A 65 1.65 11.74 14.42
C ILE A 65 0.88 12.68 13.48
N SER A 66 1.63 13.55 12.79
CA SER A 66 1.11 14.49 11.80
C SER A 66 1.10 13.92 10.39
N ASP A 67 0.42 14.60 9.46
CA ASP A 67 0.50 14.32 8.02
C ASP A 67 1.94 14.28 7.51
N SER A 68 2.78 15.23 7.95
CA SER A 68 4.20 15.28 7.59
C SER A 68 4.98 14.06 8.12
N THR A 69 4.61 13.55 9.29
CA THR A 69 5.19 12.31 9.84
C THR A 69 4.82 11.12 8.96
N VAL A 70 3.56 11.04 8.54
CA VAL A 70 3.08 9.97 7.64
C VAL A 70 3.77 10.04 6.27
N GLN A 71 3.93 11.24 5.71
CA GLN A 71 4.64 11.45 4.45
C GLN A 71 6.12 11.07 4.55
N ALA A 72 6.79 11.39 5.68
CA ALA A 72 8.17 10.97 5.91
C ALA A 72 8.31 9.44 6.01
N LEU A 73 7.39 8.77 6.70
CA LEU A 73 7.33 7.30 6.75
C LEU A 73 7.12 6.69 5.36
N TYR A 74 6.23 7.28 4.56
CA TYR A 74 5.99 6.84 3.18
C TYR A 74 7.22 7.04 2.29
N ALA A 75 7.91 8.18 2.39
CA ALA A 75 9.13 8.45 1.65
C ALA A 75 10.23 7.44 1.98
N GLY A 76 10.41 7.12 3.27
CA GLY A 76 11.34 6.08 3.74
C GLY A 76 11.00 4.70 3.16
N LEU A 77 9.73 4.32 3.15
CA LEU A 77 9.29 3.05 2.55
C LEU A 77 9.59 2.99 1.04
N ARG A 78 9.39 4.10 0.31
CA ARG A 78 9.67 4.18 -1.13
C ARG A 78 11.17 4.21 -1.45
N THR A 79 12.03 4.75 -0.58
CA THR A 79 13.49 4.68 -0.80
C THR A 79 14.03 3.25 -0.81
N GLU A 80 13.33 2.29 -0.21
CA GLU A 80 13.68 0.86 -0.27
C GLU A 80 13.24 0.18 -1.58
N ILE A 81 12.35 0.80 -2.36
CA ILE A 81 11.83 0.29 -3.63
C ILE A 81 12.33 1.20 -4.76
N PRO A 82 13.42 0.85 -5.47
CA PRO A 82 13.94 1.69 -6.53
C PRO A 82 12.87 1.97 -7.59
N THR A 83 12.53 3.24 -7.78
CA THR A 83 11.62 3.67 -8.85
C THR A 83 12.44 4.23 -10.01
N VAL A 84 12.07 3.87 -11.23
CA VAL A 84 12.68 4.40 -12.45
C VAL A 84 11.64 5.23 -13.18
N SER A 85 11.95 6.51 -13.40
CA SER A 85 11.14 7.37 -14.25
C SER A 85 11.44 7.04 -15.71
N VAL A 86 10.41 6.73 -16.48
CA VAL A 86 10.51 6.43 -17.91
C VAL A 86 9.51 7.30 -18.69
N PRO A 87 9.86 7.72 -19.93
CA PRO A 87 8.91 8.34 -20.83
C PRO A 87 7.67 7.46 -21.03
N ALA A 88 6.48 8.08 -21.08
CA ALA A 88 5.21 7.35 -21.20
C ALA A 88 5.13 6.52 -22.49
N ASP A 89 5.68 7.02 -23.60
CA ASP A 89 5.76 6.32 -24.87
C ASP A 89 6.66 5.09 -24.80
N LEU A 90 7.78 5.18 -24.07
CA LEU A 90 8.68 4.05 -23.84
C LEU A 90 7.99 2.98 -23.00
N LEU A 91 7.31 3.37 -21.92
CA LEU A 91 6.56 2.46 -21.07
C LEU A 91 5.44 1.76 -21.84
N ALA A 92 4.67 2.51 -22.65
CA ALA A 92 3.61 1.96 -23.49
C ALA A 92 4.16 0.94 -24.49
N ARG A 93 5.27 1.25 -25.20
CA ARG A 93 5.92 0.32 -26.12
C ARG A 93 6.35 -0.98 -25.44
N VAL A 94 7.04 -0.90 -24.31
CA VAL A 94 7.52 -2.08 -23.56
C VAL A 94 6.34 -2.91 -23.05
N THR A 95 5.33 -2.25 -22.48
CA THR A 95 4.10 -2.90 -21.98
C THR A 95 3.35 -3.61 -23.10
N ASP A 96 3.30 -3.04 -24.29
CA ASP A 96 2.65 -3.68 -25.44
C ASP A 96 3.41 -4.87 -25.99
N ILE A 97 4.75 -4.81 -26.03
CA ILE A 97 5.58 -5.97 -26.41
C ILE A 97 5.41 -7.09 -25.39
N ALA A 98 5.49 -6.78 -24.10
CA ALA A 98 5.31 -7.76 -23.03
C ALA A 98 3.90 -8.38 -23.07
N GLY A 99 2.86 -7.56 -23.25
CA GLY A 99 1.49 -8.03 -23.38
C GLY A 99 1.28 -8.91 -24.61
N ARG A 100 1.91 -8.60 -25.75
CA ARG A 100 1.86 -9.45 -26.95
C ARG A 100 2.57 -10.78 -26.72
N ALA A 101 3.76 -10.77 -26.11
CA ALA A 101 4.52 -11.98 -25.81
C ALA A 101 3.76 -12.94 -24.87
N LEU A 102 3.05 -12.38 -23.88
CA LEU A 102 2.18 -13.16 -22.98
C LEU A 102 0.87 -13.62 -23.63
N ASN A 103 0.48 -13.01 -24.75
CA ASN A 103 -0.76 -13.32 -25.46
C ASN A 103 -0.53 -14.13 -26.75
N THR A 104 0.71 -14.53 -27.06
CA THR A 104 1.05 -15.35 -28.23
C THR A 104 0.68 -16.84 -28.07
N GLU A 105 0.73 -17.57 -29.19
CA GLU A 105 -0.19 -18.58 -29.76
C GLU A 105 -0.98 -19.61 -28.92
N ASP A 106 -0.78 -19.76 -27.60
CA ASP A 106 -1.55 -20.72 -26.78
C ASP A 106 -2.56 -20.01 -25.85
N ALA A 107 -3.35 -19.08 -26.40
CA ALA A 107 -4.40 -18.38 -25.66
C ALA A 107 -5.40 -19.33 -24.96
N GLN A 108 -5.54 -20.57 -25.47
CA GLN A 108 -6.36 -21.62 -24.85
C GLN A 108 -5.68 -22.31 -23.65
N ALA A 109 -4.35 -22.39 -23.60
CA ALA A 109 -3.60 -22.97 -22.48
C ALA A 109 -3.38 -21.97 -21.34
N TRP A 110 -3.60 -20.67 -21.61
CA TRP A 110 -3.29 -19.61 -20.67
C TRP A 110 -4.01 -19.68 -19.30
N PRO A 111 -5.29 -20.11 -19.22
CA PRO A 111 -5.92 -20.35 -17.93
C PRO A 111 -5.18 -21.39 -17.08
N LEU A 112 -4.60 -22.42 -17.70
CA LEU A 112 -3.79 -23.44 -17.03
C LEU A 112 -2.41 -22.89 -16.65
N VAL A 113 -1.77 -22.12 -17.53
CA VAL A 113 -0.48 -21.45 -17.25
C VAL A 113 -0.60 -20.47 -16.08
N CYS A 114 -1.68 -19.70 -16.00
CA CYS A 114 -1.95 -18.81 -14.87
C CYS A 114 -2.23 -19.55 -13.55
N GLN A 115 -2.80 -20.76 -13.62
CA GLN A 115 -2.98 -21.62 -12.44
C GLN A 115 -1.65 -22.21 -11.96
N GLU A 116 -0.80 -22.65 -12.89
CA GLU A 116 0.49 -23.27 -12.58
C GLU A 116 1.57 -22.24 -12.20
N TYR A 117 1.52 -21.04 -12.79
CA TYR A 117 2.49 -19.96 -12.60
C TYR A 117 1.79 -18.64 -12.21
N PRO A 118 1.50 -18.41 -10.92
CA PRO A 118 0.79 -17.21 -10.46
C PRO A 118 1.46 -15.88 -10.82
N GLY A 119 2.79 -15.88 -10.99
CA GLY A 119 3.54 -14.69 -11.41
C GLY A 119 3.16 -14.19 -12.81
N VAL A 120 2.71 -15.09 -13.68
CA VAL A 120 2.25 -14.76 -15.03
C VAL A 120 0.91 -14.01 -14.98
N ALA A 121 -0.02 -14.46 -14.13
CA ALA A 121 -1.30 -13.79 -13.91
C ALA A 121 -1.11 -12.38 -13.30
N ALA A 122 -0.18 -12.25 -12.35
CA ALA A 122 0.18 -10.96 -11.77
C ALA A 122 0.76 -10.00 -12.82
N ALA A 123 1.69 -10.47 -13.64
CA ALA A 123 2.30 -9.67 -14.71
C ALA A 123 1.26 -9.17 -15.73
N GLN A 124 0.26 -10.00 -16.07
CA GLN A 124 -0.83 -9.57 -16.96
C GLN A 124 -1.73 -8.51 -16.35
N ALA A 125 -2.06 -8.64 -15.05
CA ALA A 125 -2.83 -7.63 -14.34
C ALA A 125 -2.08 -6.29 -14.27
N ASP A 126 -0.77 -6.34 -14.06
CA ASP A 126 0.08 -5.15 -14.04
C ASP A 126 0.18 -4.49 -15.42
N ILE A 127 0.35 -5.27 -16.49
CA ILE A 127 0.31 -4.78 -17.89
C ILE A 127 -1.04 -4.11 -18.20
N ALA A 128 -2.16 -4.70 -17.78
CA ALA A 128 -3.48 -4.11 -17.97
C ALA A 128 -3.62 -2.78 -17.23
N ARG A 129 -3.12 -2.70 -15.99
CA ARG A 129 -3.11 -1.46 -15.19
C ARG A 129 -2.24 -0.38 -15.83
N LEU A 130 -1.03 -0.73 -16.27
CA LEU A 130 -0.10 0.20 -16.91
C LEU A 130 -0.69 0.80 -18.21
N ARG A 131 -1.41 0.00 -19.00
CA ARG A 131 -2.12 0.49 -20.20
C ARG A 131 -3.22 1.50 -19.86
N GLN A 132 -4.01 1.23 -18.82
CA GLN A 132 -5.04 2.18 -18.37
C GLN A 132 -4.44 3.51 -17.93
N LEU A 133 -3.32 3.46 -17.20
CA LEU A 133 -2.60 4.67 -16.76
C LEU A 133 -1.99 5.44 -17.93
N ALA A 134 -1.41 4.74 -18.92
CA ALA A 134 -0.85 5.39 -20.11
C ALA A 134 -1.91 6.06 -20.99
N LEU A 135 -3.14 5.53 -21.02
CA LEU A 135 -4.26 6.16 -21.74
C LEU A 135 -4.85 7.39 -21.02
N ALA A 136 -4.59 7.54 -19.71
CA ALA A 136 -5.09 8.63 -18.88
C ALA A 136 -4.07 9.76 -18.66
N ALA A 137 -2.84 9.60 -19.17
CA ALA A 137 -1.74 10.56 -19.09
C ALA A 137 -1.66 11.43 -20.35
#